data_AF-A0A960R7V7-F1
#
_entry.id   AF-A0A960R7V7-F1
#
_cell.length_a   1.000
_cell.length_b   1.000
_cell.length_c   1.000
_cell.angle_alpha   90.00
_cell.angle_beta   90.00
_cell.angle_gamma   90.00
#
_symmetry.space_group_name_H-M   'P 1'
#
loop_
_entity.id
_entity.type
_entity.pdbx_description
1 polymer ?
#
loop_
_entity_poly.entity_id
_entity_poly.type
_entity_poly.pdbx_seq_one_letter_code
_entity_poly.pdbx_strand_id
1 'polypeptide(L)'
;MSSPYFDFPEGHTPRRGRLMASGIILALVGCGFGLLSAVYLILFRVMINAMAVSPPTITASVAPSGSPPPATPPPAPPNPLENLDFFTGVMTLAGVLFGVLALVFLVVGAGSMFLKRWSRPFALVIGTVWLYVGALYLLMVILTAGGTRRAMAESIADVGAAATGADAMFGVMIAVSIIMIFVFGIMLPSLILWLNWHRDVAVTLEFCDRKPRWTDLVPVPVLGISVIATAFALNFIVFQAFPWFPLFGQLFTGNAARGIGVALSLVLLGLAWGAYRRSVIAWGLLLLLTLAMAATTIITGLSLDYRSFYEAMGFPEEMIESSVKSAEIYQSPVMIWSGTLAGFLPIVGFLIWARKYFFDKPQQAA
;
A
#
# COMPACT_ATOMS: atom_id res chain seq x y z
N MET A 1 27.37 -9.04 -41.18
CA MET A 1 26.34 -10.09 -41.02
C MET A 1 24.97 -9.44 -41.03
N SER A 2 24.40 -9.27 -42.22
CA SER A 2 23.00 -8.89 -42.41
C SER A 2 22.14 -10.05 -41.92
N SER A 3 21.49 -9.85 -40.77
CA SER A 3 20.57 -10.83 -40.18
C SER A 3 19.48 -11.14 -41.22
N PRO A 4 19.34 -12.39 -41.68
CA PRO A 4 18.36 -12.72 -42.70
C PRO A 4 16.95 -12.52 -42.13
N TYR A 5 16.21 -11.64 -42.79
CA TYR A 5 14.74 -11.58 -42.83
C TYR A 5 14.01 -11.54 -41.49
N PHE A 6 13.93 -10.33 -40.93
CA PHE A 6 12.80 -9.92 -40.10
C PHE A 6 11.84 -9.08 -40.96
N ASP A 7 11.16 -9.70 -41.92
CA ASP A 7 10.06 -9.02 -42.61
C ASP A 7 8.90 -8.91 -41.62
N PHE A 8 8.78 -7.73 -41.02
CA PHE A 8 7.55 -7.35 -40.34
C PHE A 8 6.41 -7.35 -41.37
N PRO A 9 5.16 -7.63 -40.95
CA PRO A 9 4.01 -7.42 -41.82
C PRO A 9 4.10 -6.01 -42.44
N GLU A 10 3.94 -5.91 -43.75
CA GLU A 10 4.11 -4.64 -44.48
C GLU A 10 3.35 -3.51 -43.76
N GLY A 11 4.07 -2.43 -43.41
CA GLY A 11 3.53 -1.27 -42.69
C GLY A 11 3.71 -1.26 -41.17
N HIS A 12 4.22 -2.31 -40.54
CA HIS A 12 4.50 -2.30 -39.09
C HIS A 12 5.92 -1.83 -38.76
N THR A 13 6.05 -0.65 -38.15
CA THR A 13 7.31 -0.19 -37.57
C THR A 13 7.52 -0.80 -36.18
N PRO A 14 8.64 -1.51 -35.92
CA PRO A 14 8.89 -2.10 -34.61
C PRO A 14 8.96 -1.04 -33.52
N ARG A 15 8.13 -1.17 -32.47
CA ARG A 15 8.10 -0.22 -31.34
C ARG A 15 9.14 -0.55 -30.26
N ARG A 16 10.32 -1.05 -30.65
CA ARG A 16 11.39 -1.43 -29.70
C ARG A 16 11.78 -0.28 -28.77
N GLY A 17 11.82 0.96 -29.28
CA GLY A 17 12.13 2.14 -28.47
C GLY A 17 11.15 2.39 -27.31
N ARG A 18 9.85 2.14 -27.51
CA ARG A 18 8.84 2.29 -26.44
C ARG A 18 9.01 1.23 -25.35
N LEU A 19 9.29 -0.01 -25.73
CA LEU A 19 9.55 -1.11 -24.80
C LEU A 19 10.83 -0.86 -23.99
N MET A 20 11.92 -0.45 -24.65
CA MET A 20 13.15 -0.06 -23.97
C MET A 20 12.92 1.10 -22.99
N ALA A 21 12.20 2.15 -23.41
CA ALA A 21 11.87 3.28 -22.53
C ALA A 21 11.06 2.83 -21.31
N SER A 22 10.03 1.99 -21.52
CA SER A 22 9.25 1.43 -20.40
C SER A 22 10.12 0.57 -19.47
N GLY A 23 11.00 -0.25 -20.03
CA GLY A 23 11.90 -1.11 -19.26
C GLY A 23 12.88 -0.31 -18.41
N ILE A 24 13.45 0.76 -18.98
CA ILE A 24 14.32 1.70 -18.26
C ILE A 24 13.55 2.41 -17.15
N ILE A 25 12.35 2.94 -17.43
CA ILE A 25 11.53 3.61 -16.41
C ILE A 25 11.23 2.66 -15.24
N LEU A 26 10.74 1.44 -15.53
CA LEU A 26 10.45 0.44 -14.50
C LEU A 26 11.71 0.06 -13.71
N ALA A 27 12.86 -0.07 -14.37
CA ALA A 27 14.13 -0.37 -13.69
C ALA A 27 14.58 0.80 -12.78
N LEU A 28 14.49 2.05 -13.25
CA LEU A 28 14.80 3.23 -12.46
C LEU A 28 13.89 3.37 -11.24
N VAL A 29 12.59 3.10 -11.42
CA VAL A 29 11.61 3.05 -10.32
C VAL A 29 11.97 1.96 -9.32
N GLY A 30 12.30 0.76 -9.80
CA GLY A 30 12.76 -0.34 -8.95
C GLY A 30 14.01 0.01 -8.15
N CYS A 31 15.02 0.60 -8.80
CA CYS A 31 16.22 1.11 -8.13
C CYS A 31 15.88 2.20 -7.10
N GLY A 32 14.95 3.10 -7.42
CA GLY A 32 14.47 4.15 -6.52
C GLY A 32 13.82 3.58 -5.27
N PHE A 33 12.90 2.62 -5.40
CA PHE A 33 12.28 1.93 -4.27
C PHE A 33 13.30 1.14 -3.44
N GLY A 34 14.24 0.46 -4.09
CA GLY A 34 15.30 -0.29 -3.42
C GLY A 34 16.23 0.61 -2.61
N LEU A 35 16.68 1.73 -3.21
CA LEU A 35 17.52 2.72 -2.53
C LEU A 35 16.76 3.38 -1.38
N LEU A 36 15.51 3.80 -1.61
CA LEU A 36 14.67 4.42 -0.58
C LEU A 36 14.47 3.46 0.59
N SER A 37 14.19 2.18 0.33
CA SER A 37 14.07 1.16 1.37
C SER A 37 15.38 0.98 2.15
N ALA A 38 16.52 0.88 1.46
CA ALA A 38 17.82 0.72 2.12
C ALA A 38 18.18 1.95 2.98
N VAL A 39 18.03 3.16 2.45
CA VAL A 39 18.26 4.42 3.18
C VAL A 39 17.32 4.53 4.37
N TYR A 40 16.04 4.20 4.20
CA TYR A 40 15.06 4.19 5.25
C TYR A 40 15.45 3.26 6.40
N LEU A 41 15.83 2.01 6.11
CA LEU A 41 16.28 1.04 7.12
C LEU A 41 17.56 1.48 7.83
N ILE A 42 18.51 2.10 7.11
CA ILE A 42 19.75 2.60 7.69
C ILE A 42 19.46 3.78 8.64
N LEU A 43 18.75 4.81 8.18
CA LEU A 43 18.41 5.99 8.98
C LEU A 43 17.61 5.59 10.22
N PHE A 44 16.67 4.67 10.05
CA PHE A 44 15.86 4.17 11.15
C PHE A 44 16.69 3.41 12.19
N ARG A 45 17.65 2.55 11.77
CA ARG A 45 18.61 1.92 12.69
C ARG A 45 19.49 2.93 13.41
N VAL A 46 19.98 3.96 12.71
CA VAL A 46 20.78 5.03 13.32
C VAL A 46 19.96 5.77 14.38
N MET A 47 18.69 6.07 14.08
CA MET A 47 17.78 6.71 15.03
C MET A 47 17.56 5.87 16.29
N ILE A 48 17.32 4.55 16.16
CA ILE A 48 17.18 3.64 17.31
C ILE A 48 18.46 3.62 18.15
N ASN A 49 19.61 3.48 17.51
CA ASN A 49 20.89 3.46 18.22
C ASN A 49 21.14 4.78 18.96
N ALA A 50 20.77 5.93 18.37
CA ALA A 50 20.87 7.22 19.02
C ALA A 50 19.94 7.33 20.24
N MET A 51 18.70 6.84 20.14
CA MET A 51 17.74 6.81 21.26
C MET A 51 18.19 5.86 22.39
N ALA A 52 18.86 4.75 22.05
CA ALA A 52 19.38 3.80 23.04
C ALA A 52 20.58 4.36 23.83
N VAL A 53 21.41 5.21 23.21
CA VAL A 53 22.59 5.81 23.85
C VAL A 53 22.21 7.00 24.73
N SER A 54 21.19 7.76 24.35
CA SER A 54 20.74 8.94 25.07
C SER A 54 19.26 8.79 25.42
N PRO A 55 18.91 7.98 26.46
CA PRO A 55 17.54 7.94 26.92
C PRO A 55 17.12 9.38 27.25
N PRO A 56 15.92 9.83 26.80
CA PRO A 56 15.48 11.17 27.10
C PRO A 56 15.54 11.35 28.60
N THR A 57 16.41 12.26 29.06
CA THR A 57 16.43 12.70 30.44
C THR A 57 15.10 13.39 30.65
N ILE A 58 14.09 12.63 31.05
CA ILE A 58 12.84 13.18 31.57
C ILE A 58 13.31 13.90 32.83
N THR A 59 13.56 15.21 32.69
CA THR A 59 13.69 16.09 33.83
C THR A 59 12.37 15.98 34.54
N ALA A 60 12.31 15.11 35.56
CA ALA A 60 11.15 14.94 36.38
C ALA A 60 10.73 16.35 36.80
N SER A 61 9.59 16.78 36.27
CA SER A 61 8.91 17.99 36.72
C SER A 61 8.86 17.86 38.24
N VAL A 62 9.64 18.68 38.93
CA VAL A 62 9.72 18.67 40.39
C VAL A 62 8.32 19.05 40.85
N ALA A 63 7.55 18.06 41.29
CA ALA A 63 6.22 18.29 41.80
C ALA A 63 6.30 19.37 42.92
N PRO A 64 5.37 20.34 42.95
CA PRO A 64 5.36 21.36 43.98
C PRO A 64 5.35 20.69 45.37
N SER A 65 6.26 21.14 46.23
CA SER A 65 6.74 20.45 47.45
C SER A 65 5.73 20.33 48.61
N GLY A 66 4.45 20.06 48.36
CA GLY A 66 3.40 20.10 49.39
C GLY A 66 2.30 19.05 49.28
N SER A 67 2.24 18.26 48.22
CA SER A 67 1.23 17.20 48.10
C SER A 67 1.66 15.92 48.85
N PRO A 68 0.78 15.33 49.68
CA PRO A 68 1.07 14.05 50.32
C PRO A 68 1.28 12.97 49.25
N PRO A 69 2.21 12.02 49.47
CA PRO A 69 2.49 10.96 48.50
C PRO A 69 1.23 10.13 48.24
N PRO A 70 0.94 9.77 46.98
CA PRO A 70 -0.21 8.93 46.65
C PRO A 70 -0.10 7.57 47.38
N ALA A 71 -1.23 7.08 47.90
CA ALA A 71 -1.30 5.87 48.73
C ALA A 71 -0.92 4.58 47.97
N THR A 72 -0.82 4.64 46.65
CA THR A 72 -0.32 3.56 45.80
C THR A 72 0.70 4.13 44.82
N PRO A 73 1.89 3.50 44.67
CA PRO A 73 2.81 3.89 43.62
C PRO A 73 2.11 3.68 42.27
N PRO A 74 2.21 4.63 41.33
CA PRO A 74 1.67 4.44 40.00
C PRO A 74 2.28 3.17 39.37
N PRO A 75 1.54 2.44 38.52
CA PRO A 75 2.10 1.33 37.78
C PRO A 75 3.38 1.78 37.07
N ALA A 76 4.42 0.95 37.13
CA ALA A 76 5.67 1.26 36.47
C ALA A 76 5.39 1.55 34.98
N PRO A 77 5.93 2.64 34.42
CA PRO A 77 5.70 2.95 33.01
C PRO A 77 6.20 1.78 32.16
N PRO A 78 5.51 1.47 31.04
CA PRO A 78 5.95 0.42 30.12
C PRO A 78 7.39 0.68 29.70
N ASN A 79 8.18 -0.39 29.60
CA ASN A 79 9.59 -0.28 29.26
C ASN A 79 9.73 0.38 27.88
N PRO A 80 10.39 1.54 27.75
CA PRO A 80 10.54 2.24 26.47
C PRO A 80 11.17 1.37 25.37
N LEU A 81 11.96 0.37 25.78
CA LEU A 81 12.59 -0.59 24.88
C LEU A 81 11.58 -1.51 24.16
N GLU A 82 10.46 -1.86 24.79
CA GLU A 82 9.43 -2.70 24.15
C GLU A 82 8.75 -1.97 22.98
N ASN A 83 8.54 -0.66 23.10
CA ASN A 83 8.00 0.16 22.02
C ASN A 83 8.98 0.29 20.85
N LEU A 84 10.29 0.42 21.14
CA LEU A 84 11.34 0.46 20.13
C LEU A 84 11.40 -0.85 19.33
N ASP A 85 11.29 -2.00 19.97
CA ASP A 85 11.27 -3.30 19.29
C ASP A 85 10.05 -3.45 18.37
N PHE A 86 8.87 -2.99 18.82
CA PHE A 86 7.66 -2.95 18.01
C PHE A 86 7.84 -2.11 16.74
N PHE A 87 8.26 -0.84 16.89
CA PHE A 87 8.51 0.04 15.73
C PHE A 87 9.59 -0.54 14.82
N THR A 88 10.59 -1.20 15.38
CA THR A 88 11.64 -1.87 14.60
C THR A 88 11.10 -2.98 13.73
N GLY A 89 10.21 -3.81 14.27
CA GLY A 89 9.52 -4.84 13.51
C GLY A 89 8.73 -4.27 12.33
N VAL A 90 7.91 -3.24 12.59
CA VAL A 90 7.08 -2.57 11.56
C VAL A 90 7.93 -1.99 10.44
N MET A 91 8.97 -1.21 10.79
CA MET A 91 9.80 -0.54 9.78
C MET A 91 10.66 -1.52 9.00
N THR A 92 11.14 -2.59 9.64
CA THR A 92 11.88 -3.66 8.96
C THR A 92 10.98 -4.38 7.95
N LEU A 93 9.77 -4.76 8.34
CA LEU A 93 8.81 -5.45 7.46
C LEU A 93 8.37 -4.55 6.29
N ALA A 94 8.14 -3.26 6.54
CA ALA A 94 7.86 -2.29 5.49
C ALA A 94 9.03 -2.18 4.49
N GLY A 95 10.27 -2.08 4.98
CA GLY A 95 11.47 -2.06 4.14
C GLY A 95 11.61 -3.32 3.28
N VAL A 96 11.34 -4.51 3.84
CA VAL A 96 11.33 -5.77 3.09
C VAL A 96 10.27 -5.75 1.99
N LEU A 97 9.05 -5.28 2.29
CA LEU A 97 7.99 -5.19 1.28
C LEU A 97 8.37 -4.25 0.13
N PHE A 98 8.95 -3.07 0.43
CA PHE A 98 9.46 -2.17 -0.61
C PHE A 98 10.60 -2.81 -1.41
N GLY A 99 11.45 -3.62 -0.77
CA GLY A 99 12.48 -4.41 -1.45
C GLY A 99 11.89 -5.46 -2.41
N VAL A 100 10.84 -6.16 -2.01
CA VAL A 100 10.11 -7.11 -2.89
C VAL A 100 9.47 -6.36 -4.06
N LEU A 101 8.83 -5.22 -3.81
CA LEU A 101 8.24 -4.40 -4.85
C LEU A 101 9.30 -3.87 -5.83
N ALA A 102 10.45 -3.41 -5.32
CA ALA A 102 11.60 -3.01 -6.13
C ALA A 102 12.07 -4.16 -7.03
N LEU A 103 12.19 -5.37 -6.50
CA LEU A 103 12.55 -6.56 -7.27
C LEU A 103 11.54 -6.86 -8.37
N VAL A 104 10.23 -6.75 -8.09
CA VAL A 104 9.17 -6.92 -9.09
C VAL A 104 9.34 -5.89 -10.22
N PHE A 105 9.56 -4.61 -9.90
CA PHE A 105 9.80 -3.57 -10.89
C PHE A 105 11.05 -3.82 -11.74
N LEU A 106 12.15 -4.26 -11.12
CA LEU A 106 13.38 -4.62 -11.81
C LEU A 106 13.19 -5.81 -12.75
N VAL A 107 12.49 -6.85 -12.29
CA VAL A 107 12.21 -8.06 -13.08
C VAL A 107 11.32 -7.73 -14.28
N VAL A 108 10.22 -7.00 -14.07
CA VAL A 108 9.33 -6.56 -15.17
C VAL A 108 10.05 -5.61 -16.12
N GLY A 109 10.85 -4.68 -15.59
CA GLY A 109 11.66 -3.76 -16.38
C GLY A 109 12.70 -4.47 -17.25
N ALA A 110 13.44 -5.42 -16.68
CA ALA A 110 14.35 -6.30 -17.41
C ALA A 110 13.61 -7.11 -18.47
N GLY A 111 12.47 -7.70 -18.13
CA GLY A 111 11.61 -8.40 -19.09
C GLY A 111 11.22 -7.53 -20.29
N SER A 112 10.91 -6.26 -20.04
CA SER A 112 10.55 -5.29 -21.09
C SER A 112 11.76 -4.95 -21.98
N MET A 113 12.94 -4.72 -21.39
CA MET A 113 14.19 -4.48 -22.13
C MET A 113 14.61 -5.68 -22.98
N PHE A 114 14.40 -6.90 -22.48
CA PHE A 114 14.69 -8.15 -23.20
C PHE A 114 13.53 -8.60 -24.12
N LEU A 115 12.56 -7.72 -24.38
CA LEU A 115 11.41 -7.95 -25.26
C LEU A 115 10.66 -9.25 -24.93
N LYS A 116 10.56 -9.61 -23.64
CA LYS A 116 9.83 -10.79 -23.18
C LYS A 116 8.34 -10.51 -23.13
N ARG A 117 7.55 -11.38 -23.75
CA ARG A 117 6.09 -11.19 -23.90
C ARG A 117 5.36 -11.08 -22.57
N TRP A 118 5.82 -11.80 -21.54
CA TRP A 118 5.20 -11.79 -20.21
C TRP A 118 5.31 -10.45 -19.48
N SER A 119 6.24 -9.56 -19.85
CA SER A 119 6.45 -8.30 -19.14
C SER A 119 5.29 -7.31 -19.33
N ARG A 120 4.71 -7.24 -20.53
CA ARG A 120 3.61 -6.33 -20.87
C ARG A 120 2.38 -6.50 -19.99
N PRO A 121 1.77 -7.70 -19.83
CA PRO A 121 0.59 -7.84 -18.99
C PRO A 121 0.87 -7.47 -17.53
N PHE A 122 2.08 -7.72 -17.01
CA PHE A 122 2.49 -7.24 -15.68
C PHE A 122 2.59 -5.72 -15.60
N ALA A 123 3.24 -5.07 -16.56
CA ALA A 123 3.35 -3.62 -16.61
C ALA A 123 1.97 -2.95 -16.66
N LEU A 124 1.03 -3.53 -17.41
CA LEU A 124 -0.35 -3.06 -17.47
C LEU A 124 -1.06 -3.21 -16.12
N VAL A 125 -1.02 -4.40 -15.52
CA VAL A 125 -1.66 -4.66 -14.22
C VAL A 125 -1.09 -3.76 -13.13
N ILE A 126 0.25 -3.73 -12.98
CA ILE A 126 0.94 -2.91 -11.97
C ILE A 126 0.65 -1.42 -12.20
N GLY A 127 0.75 -0.95 -13.45
CA GLY A 127 0.46 0.44 -13.80
C GLY A 127 -0.97 0.84 -13.49
N THR A 128 -1.96 -0.03 -13.76
CA THR A 128 -3.37 0.26 -13.47
C THR A 128 -3.65 0.28 -11.98
N VAL A 129 -3.16 -0.71 -11.22
CA VAL A 129 -3.34 -0.75 -9.76
C VAL A 129 -2.67 0.45 -9.09
N TRP A 130 -1.44 0.77 -9.50
CA TRP A 130 -0.72 1.92 -8.97
C TRP A 130 -1.45 3.23 -9.27
N LEU A 131 -1.86 3.45 -10.52
CA LEU A 131 -2.61 4.66 -10.91
C LEU A 131 -3.89 4.80 -10.08
N TYR A 132 -4.63 3.72 -9.89
CA TYR A 132 -5.86 3.71 -9.10
C TYR A 132 -5.58 4.09 -7.63
N VAL A 133 -4.58 3.47 -7.00
CA VAL A 133 -4.19 3.78 -5.62
C VAL A 133 -3.73 5.23 -5.49
N GLY A 134 -2.93 5.73 -6.44
CA GLY A 134 -2.47 7.11 -6.44
C GLY A 134 -3.60 8.13 -6.62
N ALA A 135 -4.55 7.86 -7.51
CA ALA A 135 -5.74 8.69 -7.69
C ALA A 135 -6.64 8.69 -6.45
N LEU A 136 -6.84 7.53 -5.83
CA LEU A 136 -7.59 7.39 -4.58
C LEU A 136 -6.92 8.18 -3.45
N TYR A 137 -5.61 8.07 -3.32
CA TYR A 137 -4.86 8.77 -2.29
C TYR A 137 -4.89 10.29 -2.48
N LEU A 138 -4.75 10.77 -3.73
CA LEU A 138 -4.91 12.19 -4.05
C LEU A 138 -6.30 12.71 -3.66
N LEU A 139 -7.35 11.95 -4.00
CA LEU A 139 -8.72 12.30 -3.61
C LEU A 139 -8.86 12.39 -2.10
N MET A 140 -8.33 11.40 -1.36
CA MET A 140 -8.37 11.40 0.11
C MET A 140 -7.68 12.62 0.70
N VAL A 141 -6.48 12.96 0.23
CA VAL A 141 -5.74 14.15 0.69
C VAL A 141 -6.55 15.42 0.45
N ILE A 142 -7.19 15.56 -0.72
CA ILE A 142 -8.04 16.73 -1.03
C ILE A 142 -9.24 16.80 -0.07
N LEU A 143 -9.90 15.67 0.19
CA LEU A 143 -11.07 15.61 1.07
C LEU A 143 -10.70 15.87 2.54
N THR A 144 -9.54 15.41 2.99
CA THR A 144 -9.11 15.56 4.40
C THR A 144 -8.35 16.85 4.66
N ALA A 145 -7.82 17.54 3.63
CA ALA A 145 -6.96 18.72 3.78
C ALA A 145 -7.57 19.80 4.70
N GLY A 146 -8.87 20.06 4.57
CA GLY A 146 -9.57 21.06 5.40
C GLY A 146 -9.71 20.65 6.88
N GLY A 147 -9.86 19.35 7.15
CA GLY A 147 -9.90 18.81 8.52
C GLY A 147 -8.50 18.81 9.14
N THR A 148 -7.50 18.32 8.40
CA THR A 148 -6.10 18.30 8.84
C THR A 148 -5.58 19.71 9.13
N ARG A 149 -5.97 20.72 8.35
CA ARG A 149 -5.60 22.12 8.62
C ARG A 149 -6.09 22.60 9.98
N ARG A 150 -7.34 22.29 10.32
CA ARG A 150 -7.95 22.68 11.60
C ARG A 150 -7.26 21.99 12.77
N ALA A 151 -7.04 20.67 12.67
CA ALA A 151 -6.31 19.94 13.70
C ALA A 151 -4.89 20.48 13.93
N MET A 152 -4.17 20.85 12.86
CA MET A 152 -2.84 21.43 12.99
C MET A 152 -2.87 22.86 13.57
N ALA A 153 -3.86 23.67 13.23
CA ALA A 153 -4.02 24.99 13.82
C ALA A 153 -4.27 24.91 15.32
N GLU A 154 -5.11 23.96 15.76
CA GLU A 154 -5.38 23.71 17.17
C GLU A 154 -4.14 23.22 17.93
N SER A 155 -3.39 22.27 17.38
CA SER A 155 -2.18 21.77 18.06
C SER A 155 -1.10 22.84 18.21
N ILE A 156 -1.05 23.82 17.32
CA ILE A 156 -0.09 24.93 17.37
C ILE A 156 -0.54 25.98 18.38
N ALA A 157 -1.84 26.21 18.51
CA ALA A 157 -2.40 27.07 19.54
C ALA A 157 -2.05 26.54 20.93
N ASP A 158 -2.07 25.22 21.14
CA ASP A 158 -1.74 24.57 22.41
C ASP A 158 -0.27 24.78 22.82
N VAL A 159 0.66 24.89 21.85
CA VAL A 159 2.10 25.10 22.10
C VAL A 159 2.45 26.60 22.21
N GLY A 160 1.49 27.50 22.02
CA GLY A 160 1.72 28.95 22.11
C GLY A 160 2.62 29.52 21.00
N ALA A 161 2.81 28.78 19.91
CA ALA A 161 3.62 29.22 18.78
C ALA A 161 2.86 30.22 17.88
N ALA A 162 3.58 31.14 17.21
CA ALA A 162 2.97 32.15 16.36
C ALA A 162 2.20 31.51 15.18
N ALA A 163 0.87 31.65 15.19
CA ALA A 163 -0.06 31.04 14.23
C ALA A 163 0.22 31.38 12.75
N THR A 164 0.89 32.51 12.47
CA THR A 164 1.15 32.97 11.10
C THR A 164 2.18 32.13 10.35
N GLY A 165 3.19 31.57 11.03
CA GLY A 165 4.18 30.69 10.38
C GLY A 165 3.66 29.28 10.10
N ALA A 166 2.78 28.80 10.97
CA ALA A 166 2.16 27.49 10.92
C ALA A 166 1.30 27.26 9.67
N ASP A 167 0.42 28.21 9.37
CA ASP A 167 -0.51 28.14 8.25
C ASP A 167 0.24 28.10 6.90
N ALA A 168 1.31 28.90 6.78
CA ALA A 168 2.16 28.91 5.59
C ALA A 168 2.92 27.58 5.44
N MET A 169 3.48 27.07 6.54
CA MET A 169 4.20 25.78 6.54
C MET A 169 3.28 24.62 6.16
N PHE A 170 2.08 24.56 6.73
CA PHE A 170 1.08 23.55 6.37
C PHE A 170 0.68 23.62 4.90
N GLY A 171 0.42 24.83 4.39
CA GLY A 171 0.10 25.04 2.98
C GLY A 171 1.20 24.53 2.05
N VAL A 172 2.46 24.82 2.37
CA VAL A 172 3.62 24.33 1.62
C VAL A 172 3.72 22.80 1.71
N MET A 173 3.57 22.22 2.89
CA MET A 173 3.66 20.77 3.10
C MET A 173 2.57 20.01 2.31
N ILE A 174 1.33 20.49 2.34
CA ILE A 174 0.25 19.90 1.54
C ILE A 174 0.50 20.07 0.05
N ALA A 175 0.92 21.26 -0.40
CA ALA A 175 1.21 21.50 -1.82
C ALA A 175 2.31 20.56 -2.33
N VAL A 176 3.40 20.42 -1.59
CA VAL A 176 4.48 19.48 -1.90
C VAL A 176 3.97 18.04 -1.93
N SER A 177 3.15 17.65 -0.95
CA SER A 177 2.56 16.31 -0.88
C SER A 177 1.68 16.03 -2.10
N ILE A 178 0.81 16.96 -2.48
CA ILE A 178 -0.05 16.84 -3.67
C ILE A 178 0.79 16.71 -4.95
N ILE A 179 1.83 17.54 -5.12
CA ILE A 179 2.73 17.46 -6.27
C ILE A 179 3.42 16.10 -6.33
N MET A 180 3.94 15.62 -5.20
CA MET A 180 4.59 14.30 -5.12
C MET A 180 3.61 13.17 -5.47
N ILE A 181 2.40 13.18 -4.88
CA ILE A 181 1.37 12.17 -5.17
C ILE A 181 0.96 12.23 -6.65
N PHE A 182 0.82 13.43 -7.22
CA PHE A 182 0.47 13.58 -8.63
C PHE A 182 1.57 13.02 -9.54
N VAL A 183 2.83 13.41 -9.31
CA VAL A 183 3.96 12.96 -10.14
C VAL A 183 4.16 11.46 -10.03
N PHE A 184 4.26 10.92 -8.81
CA PHE A 184 4.60 9.52 -8.59
C PHE A 184 3.39 8.58 -8.61
N GLY A 185 2.24 9.02 -8.10
CA GLY A 185 1.02 8.22 -8.01
C GLY A 185 0.15 8.27 -9.27
N ILE A 186 0.28 9.29 -10.12
CA ILE A 186 -0.59 9.47 -11.30
C ILE A 186 0.22 9.53 -12.58
N MET A 187 1.12 10.51 -12.73
CA MET A 187 1.83 10.75 -13.98
C MET A 187 2.74 9.58 -14.37
N LEU A 188 3.53 9.07 -13.42
CA LEU A 188 4.46 7.97 -13.64
C LEU A 188 3.75 6.65 -14.03
N PRO A 189 2.75 6.12 -13.30
CA PRO A 189 2.05 4.92 -13.72
C PRO A 189 1.25 5.14 -15.02
N SER A 190 0.72 6.35 -15.26
CA SER A 190 0.07 6.68 -16.53
C SER A 190 1.04 6.59 -17.72
N LEU A 191 2.28 7.05 -17.54
CA LEU A 191 3.32 6.92 -18.56
C LEU A 191 3.66 5.45 -18.84
N ILE A 192 3.79 4.63 -17.80
CA ILE A 192 4.01 3.17 -17.95
C ILE A 192 2.85 2.53 -18.73
N LEU A 193 1.60 2.87 -18.38
CA LEU A 193 0.42 2.38 -19.09
C LEU A 193 0.45 2.81 -20.56
N TRP A 194 0.65 4.10 -20.82
CA TRP A 194 0.71 4.64 -22.18
C TRP A 194 1.75 3.93 -23.05
N LEU A 195 2.95 3.67 -22.51
CA LEU A 195 4.01 2.96 -23.22
C LEU A 195 3.68 1.50 -23.54
N ASN A 196 2.85 0.83 -22.74
CA ASN A 196 2.55 -0.60 -22.88
C ASN A 196 1.17 -0.91 -23.48
N TRP A 197 0.27 0.07 -23.52
CA TRP A 197 -1.13 -0.12 -23.91
C TRP A 197 -1.28 -0.47 -25.39
N HIS A 198 -0.51 0.20 -26.27
CA HIS A 198 -0.72 0.17 -27.71
C HIS A 198 -0.57 -1.23 -28.33
N ARG A 199 -1.40 -1.55 -29.34
CA ARG A 199 -1.41 -2.87 -30.02
C ARG A 199 -0.06 -3.20 -30.67
N ASP A 200 0.60 -2.22 -31.29
CA ASP A 200 1.94 -2.38 -31.87
C ASP A 200 2.97 -2.97 -30.90
N VAL A 201 2.85 -2.67 -29.60
CA VAL A 201 3.76 -3.20 -28.57
C VAL A 201 3.53 -4.70 -28.38
N ALA A 202 2.27 -5.13 -28.39
CA ALA A 202 1.89 -6.55 -28.35
C ALA A 202 2.47 -7.30 -29.55
N VAL A 203 2.24 -6.79 -30.77
CA VAL A 203 2.72 -7.40 -32.02
C VAL A 203 4.25 -7.48 -32.05
N THR A 204 4.92 -6.42 -31.59
CA THR A 204 6.39 -6.40 -31.48
C THR A 204 6.89 -7.49 -30.53
N LEU A 205 6.24 -7.68 -29.38
CA LEU A 205 6.61 -8.73 -28.41
C LEU A 205 6.29 -10.14 -28.92
N GLU A 206 5.16 -10.34 -29.59
CA GLU A 206 4.81 -11.63 -30.21
C GLU A 206 5.81 -12.03 -31.29
N PHE A 207 6.27 -11.05 -32.06
CA PHE A 207 7.29 -11.26 -33.08
C PHE A 207 8.68 -11.60 -32.49
N CYS A 208 9.10 -10.87 -31.44
CA CYS A 208 10.41 -11.03 -30.82
C CYS A 208 10.49 -12.24 -29.87
N ASP A 209 9.39 -12.60 -29.21
CA ASP A 209 9.30 -13.70 -28.25
C ASP A 209 8.18 -14.66 -28.64
N ARG A 210 8.47 -15.50 -29.65
CA ARG A 210 7.52 -16.47 -30.23
C ARG A 210 7.16 -17.62 -29.26
N LYS A 211 7.95 -17.81 -28.20
CA LYS A 211 7.74 -18.91 -27.25
C LYS A 211 6.48 -18.64 -26.42
N PRO A 212 5.55 -19.59 -26.29
CA PRO A 212 4.47 -19.50 -25.32
C PRO A 212 5.01 -19.20 -23.92
N ARG A 213 4.42 -18.22 -23.24
CA ARG A 213 4.71 -17.84 -21.86
C ARG A 213 3.52 -18.19 -20.98
N TRP A 214 3.82 -18.38 -19.70
CA TRP A 214 2.82 -18.71 -18.69
C TRP A 214 1.75 -17.62 -18.51
N THR A 215 2.04 -16.37 -18.90
CA THR A 215 1.05 -15.27 -18.91
C THR A 215 0.04 -15.37 -20.04
N ASP A 216 0.34 -16.11 -21.11
CA ASP A 216 -0.56 -16.27 -22.25
C ASP A 216 -1.66 -17.31 -21.98
N LEU A 217 -1.49 -18.09 -20.91
CA LEU A 217 -2.45 -19.10 -20.48
C LEU A 217 -3.73 -18.49 -19.87
N VAL A 218 -3.68 -17.19 -19.53
CA VAL A 218 -4.75 -16.50 -18.82
C VAL A 218 -5.01 -15.11 -19.42
N PRO A 219 -6.27 -14.67 -19.51
CA PRO A 219 -6.59 -13.29 -19.86
C PRO A 219 -5.97 -12.29 -18.88
N VAL A 220 -5.53 -11.13 -19.36
CA VAL A 220 -4.92 -10.07 -18.53
C VAL A 220 -5.78 -9.69 -17.31
N PRO A 221 -7.12 -9.58 -17.40
CA PRO A 221 -7.96 -9.32 -16.23
C PRO A 221 -7.83 -10.37 -15.12
N VAL A 222 -7.74 -11.65 -15.48
CA VAL A 222 -7.58 -12.76 -14.53
C VAL A 222 -6.21 -12.69 -13.86
N LEU A 223 -5.16 -12.39 -14.63
CA LEU A 223 -3.83 -12.13 -14.08
C LEU A 223 -3.87 -10.94 -13.11
N GLY A 224 -4.59 -9.87 -13.45
CA GLY A 224 -4.79 -8.71 -12.60
C GLY A 224 -5.39 -9.07 -11.24
N ILE A 225 -6.46 -9.87 -11.22
CA ILE A 225 -7.07 -10.36 -9.98
C ILE A 225 -6.07 -11.17 -9.15
N SER A 226 -5.31 -12.06 -9.78
CA SER A 226 -4.31 -12.88 -9.09
C SER A 226 -3.20 -12.03 -8.45
N VAL A 227 -2.69 -11.05 -9.18
CA VAL A 227 -1.66 -10.10 -8.68
C VAL A 227 -2.20 -9.24 -7.54
N ILE A 228 -3.41 -8.69 -7.67
CA ILE A 228 -4.05 -7.89 -6.63
C ILE A 228 -4.25 -8.74 -5.35
N ALA A 229 -4.79 -9.95 -5.48
CA ALA A 229 -4.98 -10.86 -4.35
C ALA A 229 -3.65 -11.23 -3.67
N THR A 230 -2.59 -11.44 -4.46
CA THR A 230 -1.23 -11.68 -3.94
C THR A 230 -0.70 -10.46 -3.19
N ALA A 231 -0.89 -9.25 -3.73
CA ALA A 231 -0.48 -8.01 -3.07
C ALA A 231 -1.21 -7.82 -1.72
N PHE A 232 -2.52 -8.09 -1.66
CA PHE A 232 -3.25 -8.09 -0.39
C PHE A 232 -2.73 -9.15 0.58
N ALA A 233 -2.42 -10.36 0.11
CA ALA A 233 -1.85 -11.41 0.96
C ALA A 233 -0.51 -10.98 1.58
N LEU A 234 0.38 -10.36 0.78
CA LEU A 234 1.64 -9.81 1.27
C LEU A 234 1.43 -8.66 2.26
N ASN A 235 0.43 -7.82 2.02
CA ASN A 235 0.08 -6.74 2.94
C ASN A 235 -0.34 -7.29 4.31
N PHE A 236 -1.12 -8.37 4.37
CA PHE A 236 -1.48 -9.02 5.64
C PHE A 236 -0.29 -9.62 6.39
N ILE A 237 0.80 -9.97 5.70
CA ILE A 237 2.06 -10.37 6.34
C ILE A 237 2.73 -9.16 6.99
N VAL A 238 2.73 -7.99 6.34
CA VAL A 238 3.25 -6.76 6.96
C VAL A 238 2.40 -6.35 8.16
N PHE A 239 1.08 -6.55 8.09
CA PHE A 239 0.20 -6.29 9.22
C PHE A 239 0.50 -7.14 10.46
N GLN A 240 1.28 -8.23 10.34
CA GLN A 240 1.74 -9.02 11.50
C GLN A 240 2.66 -8.24 12.44
N ALA A 241 3.25 -7.16 11.95
CA ALA A 241 4.01 -6.24 12.78
C ALA A 241 3.14 -5.62 13.88
N PHE A 242 1.84 -5.43 13.60
CA PHE A 242 0.88 -4.84 14.52
C PHE A 242 0.32 -5.90 15.46
N PRO A 243 0.32 -5.67 16.80
CA PRO A 243 -0.21 -6.62 17.78
C PRO A 243 -1.74 -6.58 17.83
N TRP A 244 -2.41 -6.05 16.81
CA TRP A 244 -3.85 -5.85 16.78
C TRP A 244 -4.42 -6.07 15.39
N PHE A 245 -5.68 -6.50 15.32
CA PHE A 245 -6.40 -6.70 14.07
C PHE A 245 -7.89 -6.36 14.28
N PRO A 246 -8.43 -5.36 13.57
CA PRO A 246 -9.82 -5.01 13.69
C PRO A 246 -10.68 -5.93 12.80
N LEU A 247 -11.74 -6.49 13.36
CA LEU A 247 -12.67 -7.33 12.63
C LEU A 247 -14.09 -7.15 13.18
N PHE A 248 -15.00 -6.68 12.33
CA PHE A 248 -16.40 -6.38 12.66
C PHE A 248 -16.58 -5.52 13.93
N GLY A 249 -15.77 -4.47 14.08
CA GLY A 249 -15.85 -3.58 15.26
C GLY A 249 -15.18 -4.12 16.52
N GLN A 250 -14.68 -5.35 16.50
CA GLN A 250 -13.90 -5.91 17.60
C GLN A 250 -12.40 -5.77 17.31
N LEU A 251 -11.63 -5.44 18.34
CA LEU A 251 -10.19 -5.36 18.27
C LEU A 251 -9.58 -6.65 18.83
N PHE A 252 -9.09 -7.51 17.94
CA PHE A 252 -8.30 -8.67 18.36
C PHE A 252 -6.88 -8.20 18.67
N THR A 253 -6.26 -8.75 19.71
CA THR A 253 -4.89 -8.38 20.12
C THR A 253 -3.97 -9.60 20.27
N GLY A 254 -2.67 -9.35 20.34
CA GLY A 254 -1.64 -10.36 20.59
C GLY A 254 -1.58 -11.46 19.52
N ASN A 255 -1.50 -12.71 19.96
CA ASN A 255 -1.36 -13.87 19.06
C ASN A 255 -2.63 -14.16 18.25
N ALA A 256 -3.81 -13.78 18.75
CA ALA A 256 -5.06 -13.96 18.01
C ALA A 256 -5.09 -13.07 16.75
N ALA A 257 -4.72 -11.80 16.89
CA ALA A 257 -4.59 -10.86 15.76
C ALA A 257 -3.62 -11.40 14.69
N ARG A 258 -2.47 -11.91 15.13
CA ARG A 258 -1.46 -12.49 14.24
C ARG A 258 -1.99 -13.72 13.50
N GLY A 259 -2.62 -14.64 14.24
CA GLY A 259 -3.24 -15.84 13.67
C GLY A 259 -4.27 -15.50 12.58
N ILE A 260 -5.12 -14.49 12.82
CA ILE A 260 -6.10 -14.01 11.83
C ILE A 260 -5.41 -13.50 10.57
N GLY A 261 -4.41 -12.62 10.69
CA GLY A 261 -3.75 -12.06 9.52
C GLY A 261 -2.92 -13.09 8.73
N VAL A 262 -2.28 -14.07 9.39
CA VAL A 262 -1.63 -15.21 8.70
C VAL A 262 -2.67 -16.05 7.97
N ALA A 263 -3.79 -16.38 8.61
CA ALA A 263 -4.86 -17.14 7.97
C ALA A 263 -5.42 -16.41 6.74
N LEU A 264 -5.68 -15.11 6.83
CA LEU A 264 -6.13 -14.29 5.70
C LEU A 264 -5.11 -14.25 4.57
N SER A 265 -3.82 -14.12 4.89
CA SER A 265 -2.74 -14.17 3.90
C SER A 265 -2.72 -15.50 3.13
N LEU A 266 -2.79 -16.64 3.85
CA LEU A 266 -2.82 -17.96 3.24
C LEU A 266 -4.07 -18.18 2.37
N VAL A 267 -5.24 -17.75 2.86
CA VAL A 267 -6.49 -17.80 2.09
C VAL A 267 -6.36 -16.97 0.81
N LEU A 268 -5.85 -15.75 0.89
CA LEU A 268 -5.66 -14.88 -0.28
C LEU A 268 -4.64 -15.44 -1.28
N LEU A 269 -3.55 -16.08 -0.83
CA LEU A 269 -2.61 -16.75 -1.73
C LEU A 269 -3.27 -17.95 -2.44
N GLY A 270 -4.05 -18.74 -1.70
CA GLY A 270 -4.83 -19.84 -2.28
C GLY A 270 -5.85 -19.34 -3.31
N LEU A 271 -6.55 -18.26 -3.00
CA LEU A 271 -7.50 -17.62 -3.91
C LEU A 271 -6.82 -16.95 -5.11
N ALA A 272 -5.65 -16.33 -4.94
CA ALA A 272 -4.85 -15.75 -6.02
C ALA A 272 -4.43 -16.84 -7.02
N TRP A 273 -4.00 -18.00 -6.51
CA TRP A 273 -3.67 -19.16 -7.34
C TRP A 273 -4.90 -19.76 -8.02
N GLY A 274 -6.00 -19.89 -7.28
CA GLY A 274 -7.28 -20.35 -7.82
C GLY A 274 -7.79 -19.42 -8.93
N ALA A 275 -7.65 -18.10 -8.76
CA ALA A 275 -8.00 -17.10 -9.75
C ALA A 275 -7.11 -17.24 -11.00
N TYR A 276 -5.79 -17.40 -10.83
CA TYR A 276 -4.88 -17.70 -11.95
C TYR A 276 -5.30 -18.97 -12.71
N ARG A 277 -5.74 -20.02 -12.00
CA ARG A 277 -6.31 -21.23 -12.61
C ARG A 277 -7.74 -21.07 -13.15
N ARG A 278 -8.29 -19.85 -13.18
CA ARG A 278 -9.66 -19.53 -13.61
C ARG A 278 -10.74 -20.31 -12.86
N SER A 279 -10.53 -20.60 -11.58
CA SER A 279 -11.55 -21.23 -10.74
C SER A 279 -12.71 -20.27 -10.46
N VAL A 280 -13.91 -20.64 -10.88
CA VAL A 280 -15.16 -19.90 -10.58
C VAL A 280 -15.39 -19.76 -9.08
N ILE A 281 -15.04 -20.80 -8.32
CA ILE A 281 -15.13 -20.79 -6.85
C ILE A 281 -14.18 -19.74 -6.27
N ALA A 282 -12.93 -19.68 -6.74
CA ALA A 282 -11.96 -18.69 -6.25
C ALA A 282 -12.41 -17.26 -6.55
N TRP A 283 -12.96 -17.01 -7.75
CA TRP A 283 -13.57 -15.72 -8.10
C TRP A 283 -14.72 -15.35 -7.16
N GLY A 284 -15.66 -16.28 -6.92
CA GLY A 284 -16.80 -16.04 -6.05
C GLY A 284 -16.39 -15.77 -4.59
N LEU A 285 -15.40 -16.52 -4.09
CA LEU A 285 -14.84 -16.32 -2.75
C LEU A 285 -14.07 -15.00 -2.63
N LEU A 286 -13.33 -14.57 -3.65
CA LEU A 286 -12.69 -13.25 -3.66
C LEU A 286 -13.72 -12.12 -3.63
N LEU A 287 -14.82 -12.25 -4.38
CA LEU A 287 -15.91 -11.28 -4.35
C LEU A 287 -16.55 -11.22 -2.96
N LEU A 288 -16.88 -12.37 -2.38
CA LEU A 288 -17.46 -12.45 -1.04
C LEU A 288 -16.50 -11.88 0.03
N LEU A 289 -15.22 -12.24 -0.04
CA LEU A 289 -14.20 -11.73 0.88
C LEU A 289 -14.04 -10.21 0.74
N THR A 290 -14.05 -9.68 -0.48
CA THR A 290 -13.97 -8.22 -0.73
C THR A 290 -15.16 -7.49 -0.08
N LEU A 291 -16.37 -8.05 -0.21
CA LEU A 291 -17.57 -7.49 0.42
C LEU A 291 -17.51 -7.60 1.95
N ALA A 292 -17.03 -8.72 2.48
CA ALA A 292 -16.85 -8.92 3.92
C ALA A 292 -15.82 -7.95 4.51
N MET A 293 -14.73 -7.68 3.79
CA MET A 293 -13.74 -6.68 4.18
C MET A 293 -14.30 -5.26 4.14
N ALA A 294 -15.09 -4.92 3.11
CA ALA A 294 -15.78 -3.62 3.05
C ALA A 294 -16.75 -3.43 4.24
N ALA A 295 -17.55 -4.46 4.55
CA ALA A 295 -18.43 -4.45 5.72
C ALA A 295 -17.64 -4.34 7.03
N THR A 296 -16.53 -5.07 7.15
CA THR A 296 -15.61 -4.98 8.30
C THR A 296 -15.09 -3.55 8.47
N THR A 297 -14.63 -2.90 7.41
CA THR A 297 -14.12 -1.52 7.46
C THR A 297 -15.21 -0.54 7.91
N ILE A 298 -16.43 -0.67 7.39
CA ILE A 298 -17.55 0.21 7.78
C ILE A 298 -17.91 0.00 9.25
N ILE A 299 -18.18 -1.25 9.66
CA ILE A 299 -18.58 -1.58 11.03
C ILE A 299 -17.48 -1.15 12.01
N THR A 300 -16.22 -1.46 11.70
CA THR A 300 -15.09 -1.04 12.52
C THR A 300 -14.97 0.47 12.58
N GLY A 301 -14.99 1.18 11.45
CA GLY A 301 -14.87 2.64 11.46
C GLY A 301 -15.95 3.30 12.30
N LEU A 302 -17.17 2.77 12.28
CA LEU A 302 -18.32 3.32 13.01
C LEU A 302 -18.40 2.88 14.48
N SER A 303 -17.79 1.76 14.87
CA SER A 303 -17.93 1.18 16.22
C SER A 303 -16.65 1.20 17.04
N LEU A 304 -15.48 1.41 16.42
CA LEU A 304 -14.20 1.36 17.11
C LEU A 304 -14.02 2.61 17.98
N ASP A 305 -13.84 2.39 19.27
CA ASP A 305 -13.35 3.40 20.20
C ASP A 305 -11.82 3.57 20.00
N TYR A 306 -11.42 4.72 19.47
CA TYR A 306 -10.02 4.99 19.15
C TYR A 306 -9.18 5.14 20.42
N ARG A 307 -9.78 5.52 21.55
CA ARG A 307 -9.08 5.54 22.83
C ARG A 307 -8.64 4.12 23.20
N SER A 308 -9.60 3.19 23.29
CA SER A 308 -9.31 1.77 23.55
C SER A 308 -8.31 1.18 22.54
N PHE A 309 -8.38 1.63 21.28
CA PHE A 309 -7.44 1.23 20.23
C PHE A 309 -6.00 1.71 20.49
N TYR A 310 -5.80 2.99 20.82
CA TYR A 310 -4.47 3.52 21.13
C TYR A 310 -3.92 3.00 22.47
N GLU A 311 -4.79 2.76 23.45
CA GLU A 311 -4.44 2.07 24.70
C GLU A 311 -3.93 0.65 24.41
N ALA A 312 -4.59 -0.09 23.52
CA ALA A 312 -4.14 -1.42 23.08
C ALA A 312 -2.82 -1.39 22.28
N MET A 313 -2.44 -0.23 21.72
CA MET A 313 -1.13 -0.01 21.10
C MET A 313 -0.03 0.31 22.12
N GLY A 314 -0.37 0.55 23.39
CA GLY A 314 0.58 0.95 24.43
C GLY A 314 1.02 2.41 24.34
N PHE A 315 0.18 3.27 23.75
CA PHE A 315 0.50 4.70 23.68
C PHE A 315 0.40 5.35 25.07
N PRO A 316 1.28 6.31 25.42
CA PRO A 316 1.13 7.11 26.63
C PRO A 316 -0.18 7.92 26.62
N GLU A 317 -0.79 8.14 27.78
CA GLU A 317 -2.07 8.84 27.93
C GLU A 317 -2.10 10.21 27.23
N GLU A 318 -1.02 10.98 27.35
CA GLU A 318 -0.85 12.29 26.69
C GLU A 318 -0.88 12.18 25.15
N MET A 319 -0.32 11.10 24.60
CA MET A 319 -0.35 10.84 23.15
C MET A 319 -1.70 10.28 22.71
N ILE A 320 -2.39 9.52 23.56
CA ILE A 320 -3.74 9.02 23.28
C ILE A 320 -4.70 10.19 23.07
N GLU A 321 -4.70 11.18 23.96
CA GLU A 321 -5.64 12.31 23.86
C GLU A 321 -5.46 13.09 22.55
N SER A 322 -4.21 13.43 22.21
CA SER A 322 -3.90 14.11 20.93
C SER A 322 -4.23 13.23 19.71
N SER A 323 -4.00 11.92 19.79
CA SER A 323 -4.29 10.97 18.71
C SER A 323 -5.80 10.76 18.52
N VAL A 324 -6.57 10.62 19.59
CA VAL A 324 -8.05 10.50 19.54
C VAL A 324 -8.66 11.74 18.90
N LYS A 325 -8.22 12.93 19.32
CA LYS A 325 -8.67 14.19 18.71
C LYS A 325 -8.38 14.24 17.20
N SER A 326 -7.22 13.76 16.77
CA SER A 326 -6.91 13.64 15.34
C SER A 326 -7.75 12.56 14.63
N ALA A 327 -8.08 11.48 15.33
CA ALA A 327 -8.88 10.37 14.83
C ALA A 327 -10.34 10.74 14.60
N GLU A 328 -10.89 11.70 15.34
CA GLU A 328 -12.26 12.20 15.15
C GLU A 328 -12.50 12.69 13.70
N ILE A 329 -11.47 13.25 13.05
CA ILE A 329 -11.54 13.65 11.63
C ILE A 329 -11.78 12.41 10.74
N TYR A 330 -11.07 11.32 11.02
CA TYR A 330 -11.15 10.07 10.28
C TYR A 330 -12.39 9.23 10.65
N GLN A 331 -12.97 9.45 11.83
CA GLN A 331 -14.24 8.84 12.27
C GLN A 331 -15.48 9.48 11.66
N SER A 332 -15.35 10.62 10.99
CA SER A 332 -16.51 11.21 10.32
C SER A 332 -17.15 10.17 9.37
N PRO A 333 -18.47 9.94 9.43
CA PRO A 333 -19.13 8.95 8.57
C PRO A 333 -18.81 9.18 7.09
N VAL A 334 -18.70 10.45 6.69
CA VAL A 334 -18.31 10.83 5.32
C VAL A 334 -16.94 10.25 4.95
N MET A 335 -15.94 10.31 5.83
CA MET A 335 -14.61 9.74 5.56
C MET A 335 -14.67 8.20 5.52
N ILE A 336 -15.34 7.56 6.47
CA ILE A 336 -15.46 6.09 6.48
C ILE A 336 -16.15 5.59 5.21
N TRP A 337 -17.28 6.21 4.84
CA TRP A 337 -18.03 5.83 3.64
C TRP A 337 -17.26 6.15 2.36
N SER A 338 -16.67 7.33 2.24
CA SER A 338 -15.90 7.69 1.04
C SER A 338 -14.66 6.81 0.90
N GLY A 339 -13.92 6.54 1.98
CA GLY A 339 -12.78 5.63 2.01
C GLY A 339 -13.16 4.21 1.61
N THR A 340 -14.24 3.68 2.18
CA THR A 340 -14.70 2.32 1.88
C THR A 340 -15.24 2.22 0.46
N LEU A 341 -16.13 3.12 0.04
CA LEU A 341 -16.71 3.08 -1.30
C LEU A 341 -15.63 3.29 -2.36
N ALA A 342 -14.75 4.27 -2.17
CA ALA A 342 -13.72 4.56 -3.15
C ALA A 342 -12.65 3.47 -3.21
N GLY A 343 -12.38 2.73 -2.11
CA GLY A 343 -11.43 1.62 -2.07
C GLY A 343 -11.98 0.26 -2.51
N PHE A 344 -13.22 -0.10 -2.15
CA PHE A 344 -13.77 -1.43 -2.42
C PHE A 344 -14.69 -1.48 -3.64
N LEU A 345 -15.47 -0.44 -3.94
CA LEU A 345 -16.43 -0.47 -5.04
C LEU A 345 -15.75 -0.71 -6.41
N PRO A 346 -14.59 -0.09 -6.73
CA PRO A 346 -13.90 -0.36 -7.98
C PRO A 346 -13.38 -1.79 -8.07
N ILE A 347 -12.92 -2.38 -6.96
CA ILE A 347 -12.47 -3.77 -6.91
C ILE A 347 -13.66 -4.72 -7.15
N VAL A 348 -14.80 -4.47 -6.50
CA VAL A 348 -16.04 -5.23 -6.72
C VAL A 348 -16.50 -5.11 -8.16
N GLY A 349 -16.53 -3.90 -8.72
CA GLY A 349 -16.89 -3.66 -10.12
C GLY A 349 -15.95 -4.38 -11.08
N PHE A 350 -14.64 -4.36 -10.82
CA PHE A 350 -13.64 -5.08 -11.60
C PHE A 350 -13.84 -6.60 -11.54
N LEU A 351 -14.10 -7.17 -10.36
CA LEU A 351 -14.40 -8.59 -10.19
C LEU A 351 -15.66 -8.99 -10.95
N ILE A 352 -16.73 -8.19 -10.90
CA ILE A 352 -17.98 -8.43 -11.64
C ILE A 352 -17.73 -8.35 -13.15
N TRP A 353 -17.01 -7.33 -13.62
CA TRP A 353 -16.67 -7.19 -15.03
C TRP A 353 -15.80 -8.36 -15.55
N ALA A 354 -14.85 -8.81 -14.73
CA ALA A 354 -13.97 -9.93 -15.05
C ALA A 354 -14.66 -11.30 -14.99
N ARG A 355 -15.88 -11.39 -14.46
CA ARG A 355 -16.67 -12.62 -14.34
C ARG A 355 -16.63 -13.46 -15.61
N LYS A 356 -16.87 -12.86 -16.78
CA LYS A 356 -16.93 -13.58 -18.07
C LYS A 356 -15.70 -14.48 -18.32
N TYR A 357 -14.50 -14.03 -17.92
CA TYR A 357 -13.26 -14.78 -18.12
C TYR A 357 -13.12 -16.05 -17.26
N PHE A 358 -13.97 -16.21 -16.24
CA PHE A 358 -14.01 -17.41 -15.38
C PHE A 358 -15.04 -18.44 -15.85
N PHE A 359 -16.09 -18.01 -16.55
CA PHE A 359 -17.17 -18.89 -17.04
C PHE A 359 -16.96 -19.33 -18.48
N ASP A 360 -16.24 -18.55 -19.28
CA ASP A 360 -15.89 -18.92 -20.64
C ASP A 360 -14.92 -20.11 -20.61
N LYS A 361 -15.40 -21.27 -21.12
CA LYS A 361 -14.52 -22.41 -21.34
C LYS A 361 -13.38 -21.93 -22.24
N PRO A 362 -12.11 -22.29 -21.95
CA PRO A 362 -11.06 -22.08 -22.91
C PRO A 362 -11.52 -22.70 -24.23
N GLN A 363 -11.73 -21.89 -25.25
CA GLN A 363 -11.75 -22.38 -26.61
C GLN A 363 -10.41 -23.10 -26.75
N GLN A 364 -10.45 -24.44 -26.74
CA GLN A 364 -9.27 -25.24 -26.98
C GLN A 364 -8.76 -24.77 -28.34
N ALA A 365 -7.64 -24.05 -28.32
CA ALA A 365 -6.96 -23.66 -29.54
C ALA A 365 -6.54 -24.97 -30.21
N ALA A 366 -7.30 -25.36 -31.23
CA ALA A 366 -7.04 -26.52 -32.07
C ALA A 366 -5.76 -26.32 -32.89
#